data_AF-A0A821H2N8-F1
#
_entry.id   AF-A0A821H2N8-F1
#
_cell.length_a   1.000
_cell.length_b   1.000
_cell.length_c   1.000
_cell.angle_alpha   90.00
_cell.angle_beta   90.00
_cell.angle_gamma   90.00
#
_symmetry.space_group_name_H-M   'P 1'
#
loop_
_entity.id
_entity.type
_entity.pdbx_description
1 polymer ?
#
loop_
_entity_poly.entity_id
_entity_poly.type
_entity_poly.pdbx_seq_one_letter_code
_entity_poly.pdbx_strand_id
1 'polypeptide(L)'
;MLTVGAIDLLNIVNTVSYEASEPTPDGHIKPELQVPSGITTAYNGCEGFGSWCPANNDVTNNDFSTVDGASLSTPIVTGATYLLKKQLNYYGVLNPQPDLNYSWLIALTGNLQILP
;
A
#
# COMPACT_ATOMS: atom_id res chain seq x y z
N MET A 1 -9.25 10.19 -6.34
CA MET A 1 -7.94 9.48 -6.38
C MET A 1 -7.67 8.95 -4.99
N LEU A 2 -7.47 7.63 -4.85
CA LEU A 2 -7.19 6.98 -3.57
C LEU A 2 -5.73 7.23 -3.17
N THR A 3 -5.51 7.75 -1.96
CA THR A 3 -4.18 7.87 -1.35
C THR A 3 -3.99 6.75 -0.34
N VAL A 4 -2.83 6.12 -0.39
CA VAL A 4 -2.52 4.94 0.42
C VAL A 4 -1.35 5.26 1.34
N GLY A 5 -1.53 4.94 2.62
CA GLY A 5 -0.52 5.01 3.65
C GLY A 5 0.00 3.64 4.09
N ALA A 6 0.98 3.67 4.98
CA ALA A 6 1.63 2.50 5.54
C ALA A 6 1.35 2.32 7.03
N ILE A 7 1.16 1.06 7.42
CA ILE A 7 1.20 0.60 8.81
C ILE A 7 2.31 -0.43 9.00
N ASP A 8 2.73 -0.61 10.24
CA ASP A 8 3.72 -1.60 10.64
C ASP A 8 3.17 -3.02 10.41
N LEU A 9 3.93 -3.86 9.71
CA LEU A 9 3.55 -5.25 9.42
C LEU A 9 3.51 -6.12 10.69
N LEU A 10 4.42 -5.87 11.64
CA LEU A 10 4.52 -6.62 12.89
C LEU A 10 3.55 -6.11 13.94
N ASN A 11 3.07 -4.87 13.80
CA ASN A 11 2.09 -4.27 14.68
C ASN A 11 1.05 -3.45 13.91
N ILE A 12 0.03 -4.12 13.37
CA ILE A 12 -0.98 -3.54 12.48
C ILE A 12 -1.82 -2.41 13.09
N VAL A 13 -1.68 -2.13 14.38
CA VAL A 13 -2.32 -0.97 15.04
C VAL A 13 -1.41 0.27 15.08
N ASN A 14 -0.17 0.18 14.60
CA ASN A 14 0.76 1.28 14.57
C ASN A 14 0.98 1.78 13.14
N THR A 15 0.92 3.09 12.97
CA THR A 15 1.47 3.75 11.78
C THR A 15 2.99 3.74 11.83
N VAL A 16 3.63 3.68 10.66
CA VAL A 16 5.08 3.80 10.53
C VAL A 16 5.51 5.25 10.77
N SER A 17 6.73 5.46 11.27
CA SER A 17 7.20 6.80 11.69
C SER A 17 7.32 7.82 10.56
N TYR A 18 7.38 7.37 9.32
CA TYR A 18 7.47 8.21 8.12
C TYR A 18 6.10 8.44 7.45
N GLU A 19 5.01 7.98 8.06
CA GLU A 19 3.66 8.11 7.52
C GLU A 19 3.17 9.56 7.58
N ALA A 20 2.70 10.08 6.44
CA ALA A 20 2.03 11.36 6.40
C ALA A 20 0.62 11.21 7.01
N SER A 21 0.36 11.91 8.11
CA SER A 21 -0.89 11.77 8.89
C SER A 21 -1.70 13.05 9.03
N GLU A 22 -1.22 14.15 8.45
CA GLU A 22 -1.91 15.43 8.54
C GLU A 22 -3.02 15.53 7.48
N PRO A 23 -4.18 16.14 7.83
CA PRO A 23 -5.15 16.54 6.84
C PRO A 23 -4.50 17.39 5.74
N THR A 24 -5.04 17.31 4.53
CA THR A 24 -4.60 18.20 3.46
C THR A 24 -4.91 19.66 3.83
N PRO A 25 -4.26 20.65 3.18
CA PRO A 25 -4.50 22.07 3.48
C PRO A 25 -5.97 22.54 3.35
N ASP A 26 -6.78 21.82 2.58
CA ASP A 26 -8.22 22.03 2.42
C ASP A 26 -9.09 21.18 3.38
N GLY A 27 -8.47 20.48 4.32
CA GLY A 27 -9.13 19.72 5.39
C GLY A 27 -9.60 18.32 4.98
N HIS A 28 -9.19 17.81 3.82
CA HIS A 28 -9.52 16.44 3.44
C HIS A 28 -8.67 15.43 4.23
N ILE A 29 -9.33 14.33 4.55
CA ILE A 29 -8.74 13.22 5.28
C ILE A 29 -7.86 12.39 4.34
N LYS A 30 -6.58 12.26 4.68
CA LYS A 30 -5.57 11.48 3.95
C LYS A 30 -4.59 10.82 4.93
N PRO A 31 -4.04 9.63 4.60
CA PRO A 31 -4.48 8.72 3.53
C PRO A 31 -5.88 8.13 3.83
N GLU A 32 -6.63 7.73 2.80
CA GLU A 32 -7.93 7.06 2.99
C GLU A 32 -7.83 5.58 3.38
N LEU A 33 -6.68 4.97 3.09
CA LEU A 33 -6.43 3.57 3.33
C LEU A 33 -5.00 3.39 3.79
N GLN A 34 -4.79 2.56 4.80
CA GLN A 34 -3.46 2.15 5.24
C GLN A 34 -3.32 0.64 5.05
N VAL A 35 -2.14 0.20 4.60
CA VAL A 35 -1.82 -1.22 4.47
C VAL A 35 -0.45 -1.55 5.07
N PRO A 36 -0.24 -2.80 5.50
CA PRO A 36 1.06 -3.23 5.99
C PRO A 36 2.14 -3.02 4.94
N SER A 37 3.13 -2.20 5.26
CA SER A 37 4.30 -2.04 4.40
C SER A 37 5.59 -1.75 5.16
N GLY A 38 5.53 -1.72 6.50
CA GLY A 38 6.72 -1.79 7.34
C GLY A 38 7.43 -3.13 7.11
N ILE A 39 8.53 -3.13 6.36
CA ILE A 39 9.33 -4.34 6.03
C ILE A 39 8.60 -5.30 5.06
N THR A 40 8.72 -5.06 3.75
CA THR A 40 8.19 -5.94 2.69
C THR A 40 9.32 -6.51 1.84
N THR A 41 9.29 -7.81 1.56
CA THR A 41 10.20 -8.40 0.56
C THR A 41 9.73 -8.06 -0.86
N ALA A 42 10.56 -7.35 -1.62
CA ALA A 42 10.27 -6.96 -3.00
C ALA A 42 11.39 -7.41 -3.94
N TYR A 43 11.07 -7.49 -5.23
CA TYR A 43 12.04 -7.84 -6.26
C TYR A 43 13.18 -6.82 -6.27
N ASN A 44 14.39 -7.33 -6.14
CA ASN A 44 15.61 -6.55 -6.17
C ASN A 44 16.11 -6.48 -7.61
N GLY A 45 15.74 -5.40 -8.33
CA GLY A 45 16.18 -5.15 -9.70
C GLY A 45 17.66 -4.77 -9.84
N CYS A 46 18.52 -5.12 -8.89
CA CYS A 46 19.94 -4.76 -8.88
C CYS A 46 20.81 -5.63 -9.79
N GLU A 47 20.24 -6.58 -10.55
CA GLU A 47 20.92 -7.15 -11.72
C GLU A 47 21.20 -6.06 -12.76
N GLY A 48 22.36 -5.39 -12.63
CA GLY A 48 22.85 -4.37 -13.57
C GLY A 48 22.99 -2.95 -13.02
N PHE A 49 22.56 -2.68 -11.78
CA PHE A 49 22.75 -1.39 -11.12
C PHE A 49 23.77 -1.56 -9.98
N GLY A 50 25.00 -1.06 -10.17
CA GLY A 50 26.11 -1.18 -9.22
C GLY A 50 25.88 -0.48 -7.87
N SER A 51 26.69 0.54 -7.54
CA SER A 51 26.70 1.22 -6.23
C SER A 51 25.42 2.01 -5.86
N TRP A 52 24.44 2.05 -6.76
CA TRP A 52 23.11 2.64 -6.54
C TRP A 52 22.07 1.62 -6.10
N CYS A 53 22.46 0.35 -5.94
CA CYS A 53 21.60 -0.61 -5.27
C CYS A 53 21.38 -0.10 -3.84
N PRO A 54 20.15 0.27 -3.47
CA PRO A 54 19.87 0.77 -2.13
C PRO A 54 20.31 -0.33 -1.15
N ALA A 55 21.30 -0.07 -0.31
CA ALA A 55 21.73 -0.97 0.76
C ALA A 55 20.67 -1.06 1.89
N ASN A 56 19.40 -0.94 1.52
CA ASN A 56 18.29 -0.84 2.44
C ASN A 56 17.72 -2.24 2.55
N ASN A 57 18.23 -2.91 3.58
CA ASN A 57 17.61 -3.92 4.41
C ASN A 57 17.56 -5.35 3.83
N ASP A 58 18.05 -6.26 4.67
CA ASP A 58 18.36 -7.69 4.46
C ASP A 58 18.04 -8.27 3.07
N VAL A 59 19.11 -8.57 2.34
CA VAL A 59 19.07 -9.43 1.15
C VAL A 59 18.51 -10.79 1.58
N THR A 60 17.28 -11.09 1.17
CA THR A 60 16.67 -12.39 1.46
C THR A 60 17.24 -13.49 0.55
N ASN A 61 17.50 -13.13 -0.71
CA ASN A 61 18.25 -13.91 -1.71
C ASN A 61 18.73 -12.97 -2.85
N ASN A 62 19.40 -13.49 -3.88
CA ASN A 62 19.97 -12.69 -4.97
C ASN A 62 18.93 -11.84 -5.75
N ASP A 63 17.66 -12.24 -5.76
CA ASP A 63 16.61 -11.61 -6.57
C ASP A 63 15.64 -10.76 -5.74
N PHE A 64 15.73 -10.81 -4.40
CA PHE A 64 14.76 -10.18 -3.50
C PHE A 64 15.43 -9.55 -2.28
N SER A 65 15.05 -8.30 -1.98
CA SER A 65 15.50 -7.55 -0.81
C SER A 65 14.31 -7.14 0.04
N THR A 66 14.58 -6.96 1.32
CA THR A 66 13.60 -6.42 2.25
C THR A 66 13.64 -4.91 2.15
N VAL A 67 12.53 -4.28 1.81
CA VAL A 67 12.45 -2.82 1.66
C VAL A 67 11.41 -2.26 2.62
N ASP A 68 11.62 -1.02 3.02
CA ASP A 68 10.72 -0.30 3.91
C ASP A 68 10.34 1.06 3.28
N GLY A 69 9.10 1.50 3.50
CA GLY A 69 8.59 2.75 2.96
C GLY A 69 7.14 2.70 2.46
N ALA A 70 6.45 3.85 2.51
CA ALA A 70 5.06 3.99 2.07
C ALA A 70 4.87 3.71 0.57
N SER A 71 5.94 3.84 -0.24
CA SER A 71 5.95 3.46 -1.65
C SER A 71 5.56 2.00 -1.90
N LEU A 72 5.71 1.12 -0.90
CA LEU A 72 5.36 -0.29 -0.98
C LEU A 72 3.87 -0.56 -0.74
N SER A 73 3.19 0.36 -0.06
CA SER A 73 1.75 0.26 0.20
C SER A 73 0.91 0.41 -1.08
N THR A 74 1.33 1.28 -1.99
CA THR A 74 0.62 1.55 -3.26
C THR A 74 0.50 0.33 -4.19
N PRO A 75 1.57 -0.44 -4.49
CA PRO A 75 1.46 -1.63 -5.33
C PRO A 75 0.61 -2.75 -4.68
N ILE A 76 0.60 -2.87 -3.34
CA ILE A 76 -0.26 -3.83 -2.62
C ILE A 76 -1.74 -3.50 -2.89
N VAL A 77 -2.14 -2.24 -2.69
CA VAL A 77 -3.51 -1.79 -2.95
C VAL A 77 -3.86 -1.87 -4.43
N THR A 78 -2.90 -1.63 -5.32
CA THR A 78 -3.10 -1.77 -6.78
C THR A 78 -3.42 -3.22 -7.15
N GLY A 79 -2.68 -4.19 -6.60
CA GLY A 79 -2.95 -5.62 -6.78
C GLY A 79 -4.31 -6.03 -6.21
N ALA A 80 -4.65 -5.58 -5.00
CA ALA A 80 -5.97 -5.83 -4.40
C ALA A 80 -7.11 -5.25 -5.24
N THR A 81 -6.95 -4.03 -5.76
CA THR A 81 -7.92 -3.39 -6.66
C THR A 81 -8.11 -4.19 -7.94
N TYR A 82 -7.04 -4.73 -8.52
CA TYR A 82 -7.13 -5.58 -9.70
C TYR A 82 -7.91 -6.87 -9.42
N LEU A 83 -7.64 -7.54 -8.30
CA LEU A 83 -8.37 -8.75 -7.89
C LEU A 83 -9.86 -8.46 -7.65
N LEU A 84 -10.18 -7.35 -6.99
CA LEU A 84 -11.56 -6.90 -6.78
C LEU A 84 -12.27 -6.67 -8.12
N LYS A 85 -11.65 -5.94 -9.05
CA LYS A 85 -12.21 -5.72 -10.39
C LYS A 85 -12.47 -7.03 -11.12
N LYS A 86 -11.53 -7.99 -11.04
CA LYS A 86 -11.70 -9.32 -11.63
C LYS A 86 -12.89 -10.06 -11.02
N GLN A 87 -13.06 -9.99 -9.70
CA GLN A 87 -14.18 -10.61 -9.00
C GLN A 87 -15.53 -9.95 -9.33
N LEU A 88 -15.58 -8.63 -9.40
CA LEU A 88 -16.78 -7.88 -9.77
C LEU A 88 -17.23 -8.22 -11.19
N ASN A 89 -16.28 -8.31 -12.13
CA ASN A 89 -16.56 -8.75 -13.49
C ASN A 89 -17.11 -10.19 -13.52
N TYR A 90 -16.59 -11.10 -12.69
CA TYR A 90 -17.11 -12.47 -12.58
C TYR A 90 -18.58 -12.51 -12.14
N TYR A 91 -19.01 -11.59 -11.27
CA TYR A 91 -20.40 -11.45 -10.84
C TYR A 91 -21.27 -10.56 -11.74
N GLY A 92 -20.78 -10.16 -12.92
CA GLY A 92 -21.55 -9.39 -13.90
C GLY A 92 -21.56 -7.88 -13.67
N VAL A 93 -20.78 -7.36 -12.71
CA VAL A 93 -20.55 -5.91 -12.58
C VAL A 93 -19.45 -5.52 -13.57
N LEU A 94 -19.87 -5.21 -14.81
CA LEU A 94 -18.96 -4.83 -15.89
C LEU A 94 -18.44 -3.40 -15.68
N ASN A 95 -17.13 -3.21 -15.87
CA ASN A 95 -16.46 -1.90 -15.80
C ASN A 95 -16.79 -1.11 -14.51
N PRO A 96 -16.54 -1.68 -13.32
CA PRO A 96 -16.82 -0.99 -12.06
C PRO A 96 -16.06 0.35 -12.03
N GLN A 97 -16.80 1.43 -11.82
CA GLN A 97 -16.24 2.78 -11.72
C GLN A 97 -15.12 2.81 -10.66
N PRO A 98 -14.04 3.59 -10.86
CA PRO A 98 -12.95 3.68 -9.89
C PRO A 98 -13.43 3.93 -8.46
N ASP A 99 -14.40 4.84 -8.30
CA ASP A 99 -14.97 5.21 -6.99
C ASP A 99 -15.70 4.06 -6.30
N LEU A 100 -16.32 3.16 -7.07
CA LEU A 100 -16.94 1.94 -6.52
C LEU A 100 -15.86 1.01 -5.96
N ASN A 101 -14.77 0.81 -6.71
CA ASN A 101 -13.66 -0.03 -6.22
C ASN A 101 -13.04 0.55 -4.95
N TYR A 102 -12.83 1.88 -4.89
CA TYR A 102 -12.28 2.55 -3.71
C TYR A 102 -13.21 2.45 -2.50
N SER A 103 -14.51 2.67 -2.70
CA SER A 103 -15.51 2.56 -1.63
C SER A 103 -15.56 1.16 -1.03
N TRP A 104 -15.45 0.11 -1.85
CA TRP A 104 -15.39 -1.27 -1.38
C TRP A 104 -14.11 -1.56 -0.58
N LEU A 105 -12.96 -1.06 -1.04
CA LEU A 105 -11.69 -1.22 -0.33
C LEU A 105 -11.70 -0.52 1.03
N ILE A 106 -12.24 0.70 1.10
CA ILE A 106 -12.38 1.47 2.35
C ILE A 106 -13.38 0.79 3.30
N ALA A 107 -14.51 0.30 2.79
CA ALA A 107 -15.53 -0.36 3.59
C ALA A 107 -15.03 -1.67 4.22
N LEU A 108 -14.25 -2.47 3.48
CA LEU A 108 -13.69 -3.74 3.97
C LEU A 108 -12.59 -3.54 5.01
N THR A 109 -11.90 -2.41 4.97
CA THR A 109 -10.84 -2.06 5.93
C THR A 109 -11.35 -1.22 7.10
N GLY A 110 -12.67 -1.04 7.18
CA GLY A 110 -13.35 -0.46 8.33
C GLY A 110 -13.03 1.02 8.56
N ASN A 111 -12.43 1.71 7.59
CA ASN A 111 -11.95 3.09 7.80
C ASN A 111 -11.05 3.13 9.05
N LEU A 112 -10.11 2.18 9.18
CA LEU A 112 -9.10 2.09 10.25
C LEU A 112 -8.13 3.29 10.16
N GLN A 113 -8.67 4.50 10.33
CA GLN A 113 -7.93 5.62 10.84
C GLN A 113 -7.84 5.40 12.33
N ILE A 114 -6.70 4.89 12.76
CA ILE A 114 -6.32 4.98 14.16
C ILE A 114 -6.06 6.47 14.39
N LEU A 115 -7.13 7.20 14.70
CA LEU A 115 -7.04 8.55 15.22
C LEU A 115 -6.30 8.44 16.57
N PRO A 116 -5.28 9.27 16.82
CA PRO A 116 -4.68 9.37 18.15
C PRO A 116 -5.69 9.83 19.21
#